data_AF-C6WY95-F1
#
_entry.id   AF-C6WY95-F1
#
_cell.length_a   1.000
_cell.length_b   1.000
_cell.length_c   1.000
_cell.angle_alpha   90.00
_cell.angle_beta   90.00
_cell.angle_gamma   90.00
#
_symmetry.space_group_name_H-M   'P 1'
#
loop_
_entity.id
_entity.type
_entity.pdbx_description
1 polymer ?
#
loop_
_entity_poly.entity_id
_entity_poly.type
_entity_poly.pdbx_seq_one_letter_code
_entity_poly.pdbx_strand_id
1 'polypeptide(L)'
;MLYKAWIPNVSGNLSFSNIRGSKIPNRAKAPHTFNHIANEDNGWIYSLQERDLSDGAFPNRDGKFYYLLKANIERRWEQNEILRGYVITYPKTQLTQEEKKLIETIKADVFDSNQIDKLLEIWKQKSFFIQVNFELSRDGFIDLNLEQSLDKEISYSIVFESYSFLKDLIHAHKFHRYDDDAIVVPYPDKQDNDLWIVKTLRNLHRSVVFSYRNATHQQDILNALGKLSYLDSFQNIAKNKYGDLIRKDNWIDTGILKTSLDLKLRDKESLENNKSDLQQTLLNIILSLFGLIIAMTQLLQVPCIDGLTYDSSCVSHDQKFMFALDTGSLGYVQIILKYWTQIALSMPIVIGILLIMVNFWRIDRWLNNNIGHSWWGGYIRSILAFAVSDKCGILLAFGWVIIFAVIMVSLLMVGLGLFHPSFY
;
A
#
# COMPACT_ATOMS: atom_id res chain seq x y z
N MET A 1 24.75 -31.13 3.90
CA MET A 1 25.30 -30.02 3.09
C MET A 1 25.03 -28.71 3.82
N LEU A 2 26.06 -27.88 4.01
CA LEU A 2 25.95 -26.61 4.72
C LEU A 2 25.65 -25.47 3.73
N TYR A 3 24.77 -24.56 4.12
CA TYR A 3 24.39 -23.37 3.37
C TYR A 3 24.37 -22.16 4.30
N LYS A 4 24.71 -20.99 3.77
CA LYS A 4 24.71 -19.71 4.49
C LYS A 4 23.71 -18.77 3.86
N ALA A 5 22.98 -18.03 4.67
CA ALA A 5 22.05 -16.99 4.22
C ALA A 5 21.96 -15.85 5.24
N TRP A 6 21.10 -14.88 4.95
CA TRP A 6 20.80 -13.78 5.86
C TRP A 6 19.30 -13.46 5.84
N ILE A 7 18.66 -13.47 7.01
CA ILE A 7 17.28 -13.02 7.17
C ILE A 7 17.29 -11.49 7.33
N PRO A 8 16.62 -10.74 6.43
CA PRO A 8 16.64 -9.29 6.46
C PRO A 8 16.15 -8.71 7.79
N ASN A 9 16.86 -7.69 8.28
CA ASN A 9 16.43 -6.93 9.46
C ASN A 9 16.94 -5.49 9.36
N VAL A 10 16.08 -4.51 9.69
CA VAL A 10 16.44 -3.07 9.59
C VAL A 10 17.21 -2.60 10.83
N SER A 11 16.90 -3.17 12.01
CA SER A 11 17.46 -2.78 13.30
C SER A 11 18.88 -3.30 13.55
N GLY A 12 19.41 -4.13 12.65
CA GLY A 12 20.65 -4.89 12.87
C GLY A 12 20.47 -6.08 13.81
N ASN A 13 19.28 -6.26 14.42
CA ASN A 13 18.98 -7.32 15.37
C ASN A 13 17.54 -7.81 15.25
N LEU A 14 17.38 -9.11 15.08
CA LEU A 14 16.12 -9.86 15.18
C LEU A 14 15.68 -9.99 16.65
N SER A 15 14.38 -10.16 16.82
CA SER A 15 13.72 -10.36 18.11
C SER A 15 13.07 -11.73 18.12
N PHE A 16 13.75 -12.74 18.69
CA PHE A 16 13.21 -14.11 18.75
C PHE A 16 11.96 -14.23 19.63
N SER A 17 11.73 -13.27 20.53
CA SER A 17 10.48 -13.13 21.30
C SER A 17 9.26 -12.72 20.46
N ASN A 18 9.47 -12.24 19.23
CA ASN A 18 8.42 -11.71 18.36
C ASN A 18 8.23 -12.55 17.09
N ILE A 19 8.72 -13.78 17.06
CA ILE A 19 8.36 -14.74 16.01
C ILE A 19 6.85 -14.94 16.15
N ARG A 20 6.09 -14.63 15.10
CA ARG A 20 4.61 -14.70 15.11
C ARG A 20 4.02 -15.36 13.86
N GLY A 21 4.84 -15.59 12.83
CA GLY A 21 4.34 -15.97 11.52
C GLY A 21 3.69 -14.79 10.79
N SER A 22 4.07 -14.58 9.54
CA SER A 22 3.35 -13.65 8.64
C SER A 22 2.38 -14.43 7.76
N LYS A 23 1.13 -13.93 7.64
CA LYS A 23 0.17 -14.46 6.68
C LYS A 23 0.46 -13.89 5.30
N ILE A 24 1.27 -14.63 4.54
CA ILE A 24 1.57 -14.30 3.15
C ILE A 24 0.48 -14.90 2.24
N PRO A 25 -0.30 -14.07 1.52
CA PRO A 25 -1.30 -14.56 0.57
C PRO A 25 -0.70 -15.53 -0.44
N ASN A 26 -1.45 -16.58 -0.80
CA ASN A 26 -1.10 -17.59 -1.81
C ASN A 26 0.13 -18.50 -1.50
N ARG A 27 1.00 -18.16 -0.55
CA ARG A 27 2.08 -19.06 -0.07
C ARG A 27 1.65 -19.91 1.14
N ALA A 28 0.70 -19.40 1.92
CA ALA A 28 0.15 -20.05 3.10
C ALA A 28 -1.36 -20.29 2.91
N LYS A 29 -1.80 -21.56 2.83
CA LYS A 29 -3.23 -21.91 2.75
C LYS A 29 -3.74 -22.28 4.15
N ALA A 30 -4.63 -21.43 4.70
CA ALA A 30 -5.33 -21.62 5.98
C ALA A 30 -4.43 -21.55 7.23
N PRO A 31 -4.99 -21.33 8.45
CA PRO A 31 -4.35 -20.50 9.48
C PRO A 31 -3.00 -21.05 9.92
N HIS A 32 -2.04 -20.15 10.13
CA HIS A 32 -0.80 -20.48 10.82
C HIS A 32 -1.17 -21.06 12.18
N THR A 33 -0.83 -22.33 12.43
CA THR A 33 -0.72 -22.77 13.82
C THR A 33 0.63 -22.30 14.31
N PHE A 34 0.64 -21.04 14.75
CA PHE A 34 1.79 -20.43 15.39
C PHE A 34 1.57 -20.52 16.90
N ASN A 35 2.39 -21.33 17.58
CA ASN A 35 2.28 -21.49 19.01
C ASN A 35 3.64 -21.33 19.67
N HIS A 36 3.77 -20.21 20.37
CA HIS A 36 4.89 -19.96 21.23
C HIS A 36 4.61 -20.61 22.60
N ILE A 37 5.04 -21.85 22.81
CA ILE A 37 5.16 -22.38 24.18
C ILE A 37 6.49 -21.88 24.75
N ALA A 38 6.55 -20.60 25.10
CA ALA A 38 7.46 -20.24 26.17
C ALA A 38 6.88 -20.78 27.47
N ASN A 39 7.21 -22.03 27.79
CA ASN A 39 7.43 -22.30 29.20
C ASN A 39 8.74 -21.59 29.53
N GLU A 40 8.73 -20.69 30.51
CA GLU A 40 9.86 -19.79 30.81
C GLU A 40 11.17 -20.55 31.05
N ASP A 41 11.06 -21.82 31.46
CA ASP A 41 12.19 -22.68 31.83
C ASP A 41 12.88 -23.41 30.66
N ASN A 42 12.18 -23.70 29.55
CA ASN A 42 12.72 -24.54 28.45
C ASN A 42 12.57 -23.93 27.03
N GLY A 43 11.78 -22.87 26.84
CA GLY A 43 11.88 -21.95 25.70
C GLY A 43 11.71 -22.51 24.28
N TRP A 44 10.98 -23.60 24.05
CA TRP A 44 10.81 -24.17 22.71
C TRP A 44 9.78 -23.40 21.87
N ILE A 45 10.16 -23.12 20.63
CA ILE A 45 9.33 -22.50 19.60
C ILE A 45 8.91 -23.58 18.61
N TYR A 46 7.60 -23.67 18.41
CA TYR A 46 7.00 -24.59 17.45
C TYR A 46 6.16 -23.84 16.43
N SER A 47 6.23 -24.27 15.17
CA SER A 47 5.36 -23.74 14.12
C SER A 47 5.05 -24.84 13.13
N LEU A 48 3.77 -25.00 12.78
CA LEU A 48 3.32 -25.93 11.76
C LEU A 48 2.60 -25.15 10.65
N GLN A 49 3.02 -25.36 9.40
CA GLN A 49 2.43 -24.68 8.25
C GLN A 49 2.28 -25.61 7.05
N GLU A 50 1.11 -25.58 6.41
CA GLU A 50 0.92 -26.15 5.07
C GLU A 50 1.40 -25.15 4.01
N ARG A 51 2.28 -25.60 3.11
CA ARG A 51 2.80 -24.81 1.98
C ARG A 51 2.67 -25.61 0.69
N ASP A 52 2.35 -24.91 -0.40
CA ASP A 52 2.52 -25.45 -1.74
C ASP A 52 4.00 -25.27 -2.11
N LEU A 53 4.70 -26.34 -2.49
CA LEU A 53 6.02 -26.19 -3.11
C LEU A 53 5.84 -25.65 -4.52
N SER A 54 6.45 -24.52 -4.85
CA SER A 54 6.48 -24.06 -6.24
C SER A 54 7.45 -24.91 -7.06
N ASP A 55 6.90 -25.74 -7.96
CA ASP A 55 7.39 -26.17 -9.27
C ASP A 55 8.78 -26.82 -9.48
N GLY A 56 9.60 -27.20 -8.49
CA GLY A 56 10.97 -27.63 -8.91
C GLY A 56 11.88 -28.48 -8.04
N ALA A 57 11.41 -29.44 -7.23
CA ALA A 57 12.37 -30.20 -6.42
C ALA A 57 12.08 -31.66 -6.15
N PHE A 58 10.82 -32.05 -6.04
CA PHE A 58 10.49 -33.44 -5.82
C PHE A 58 10.11 -34.06 -7.15
N PRO A 59 10.97 -34.90 -7.75
CA PRO A 59 10.57 -35.66 -8.92
C PRO A 59 9.28 -36.43 -8.59
N ASN A 60 8.24 -36.21 -9.39
CA ASN A 60 6.94 -36.89 -9.34
C ASN A 60 5.99 -36.56 -8.17
N ARG A 61 6.04 -35.36 -7.56
CA ARG A 61 5.03 -34.99 -6.54
C ARG A 61 4.47 -33.58 -6.75
N ASP A 62 3.30 -33.50 -7.40
CA ASP A 62 2.31 -32.46 -7.12
C ASP A 62 2.03 -32.51 -5.62
N GLY A 63 2.54 -31.53 -4.89
CA GLY A 63 2.82 -31.76 -3.48
C GLY A 63 2.53 -30.54 -2.63
N LYS A 64 1.47 -30.63 -1.86
CA LYS A 64 1.33 -29.89 -0.61
C LYS A 64 2.24 -30.51 0.42
N PHE A 65 2.97 -29.69 1.17
CA PHE A 65 3.87 -30.15 2.22
C PHE A 65 3.52 -29.46 3.53
N TYR A 66 3.76 -30.18 4.62
CA TYR A 66 3.81 -29.59 5.95
C TYR A 66 5.25 -29.25 6.30
N TYR A 67 5.43 -28.05 6.83
CA TYR A 67 6.66 -27.54 7.39
C TYR A 67 6.48 -27.41 8.89
N LEU A 68 7.29 -28.13 9.66
CA LEU A 68 7.26 -28.14 11.12
C LEU A 68 8.59 -27.62 11.65
N LEU A 69 8.55 -26.50 12.35
CA LEU A 69 9.65 -25.90 13.08
C LEU A 69 9.67 -26.43 14.52
N LYS A 70 10.84 -26.86 14.99
CA LYS A 70 11.16 -26.94 16.43
C LYS A 70 12.47 -26.21 16.66
N ALA A 71 12.46 -25.20 17.52
CA ALA A 71 13.64 -24.40 17.81
C ALA A 71 13.72 -23.97 19.28
N ASN A 72 14.91 -23.67 19.76
CA ASN A 72 15.19 -23.16 21.09
C ASN A 72 16.06 -21.90 20.98
N ILE A 73 15.83 -20.95 21.88
CA ILE A 73 16.68 -19.77 22.04
C ILE A 73 17.79 -20.11 23.03
N GLU A 74 19.00 -20.32 22.51
CA GLU A 74 20.20 -20.43 23.33
C GLU A 74 20.67 -19.04 23.78
N ARG A 75 21.24 -18.97 24.99
CA ARG A 75 21.82 -17.73 25.57
C ARG A 75 20.82 -16.58 25.64
N ARG A 76 19.59 -16.89 26.07
CA ARG A 76 18.51 -15.91 26.18
C ARG A 76 18.94 -14.70 27.02
N TRP A 77 18.63 -13.52 26.51
CA TRP A 77 18.97 -12.19 27.03
C TRP A 77 20.43 -11.76 26.89
N GLU A 78 21.27 -12.53 26.20
CA GLU A 78 22.64 -12.15 25.89
C GLU A 78 22.76 -11.44 24.53
N GLN A 79 23.86 -10.72 24.32
CA GLN A 79 24.14 -10.05 23.04
C GLN A 79 24.30 -11.05 21.88
N ASN A 80 24.70 -12.27 22.20
CA ASN A 80 24.90 -13.39 21.27
C ASN A 80 23.81 -14.46 21.43
N GLU A 81 22.55 -14.07 21.61
CA GLU A 81 21.41 -15.00 21.50
C GLU A 81 21.43 -15.70 20.14
N ILE A 82 21.14 -17.00 20.16
CA ILE A 82 21.09 -17.83 18.96
C ILE A 82 19.80 -18.63 18.97
N LEU A 83 19.05 -18.58 17.88
CA LEU A 83 17.93 -19.48 17.65
C LEU A 83 18.45 -20.73 16.92
N ARG A 84 18.47 -21.86 17.61
CA ARG A 84 18.87 -23.15 17.03
C ARG A 84 17.69 -24.09 16.94
N GLY A 85 17.62 -24.84 15.86
CA GLY A 85 16.53 -25.77 15.68
C GLY A 85 16.61 -26.52 14.38
N TYR A 86 15.47 -27.05 13.97
CA TYR A 86 15.33 -27.71 12.69
C TYR A 86 13.94 -27.49 12.11
N VAL A 87 13.89 -27.56 10.78
CA VAL A 87 12.65 -27.59 9.99
C VAL A 87 12.51 -28.99 9.42
N ILE A 88 11.36 -29.62 9.68
CA ILE A 88 10.97 -30.86 9.01
C ILE A 88 10.00 -30.54 7.88
N THR A 89 10.32 -31.03 6.68
CA THR A 89 9.43 -31.02 5.53
C THR A 89 8.83 -32.41 5.35
N TYR A 90 7.50 -32.50 5.36
CA TYR A 90 6.78 -33.77 5.21
C TYR A 90 5.68 -33.67 4.13
N PRO A 91 5.61 -34.61 3.17
CA PRO A 91 4.62 -34.60 2.09
C PRO A 91 3.20 -34.90 2.61
N LYS A 92 2.24 -34.02 2.34
CA LYS A 92 0.83 -34.17 2.77
C LYS A 92 0.17 -35.44 2.23
N THR A 93 0.60 -35.90 1.06
CA THR A 93 0.10 -37.13 0.43
C THR A 93 0.47 -38.41 1.18
N GLN A 94 1.49 -38.35 2.06
CA GLN A 94 1.96 -39.48 2.86
C GLN A 94 1.42 -39.48 4.30
N LEU A 95 0.43 -38.62 4.60
CA LEU A 95 -0.19 -38.58 5.93
C LEU A 95 -1.21 -39.70 6.12
N THR A 96 -1.06 -40.45 7.21
CA THR A 96 -2.04 -41.40 7.72
C THR A 96 -3.24 -40.66 8.31
N GLN A 97 -4.34 -41.39 8.54
CA GLN A 97 -5.52 -40.83 9.20
C GLN A 97 -5.23 -40.41 10.64
N GLU A 98 -4.34 -41.10 11.35
CA GLU A 98 -3.92 -40.72 12.70
C GLU A 98 -3.17 -39.36 12.69
N GLU A 99 -2.24 -39.18 11.76
CA GLU A 99 -1.48 -37.93 11.65
C GLU A 99 -2.38 -36.76 11.26
N LYS A 100 -3.36 -36.97 10.37
CA LYS A 100 -4.34 -35.93 10.02
C LYS A 100 -5.14 -35.50 11.24
N LYS A 101 -5.63 -36.45 12.04
CA LYS A 101 -6.32 -36.16 13.30
C LYS A 101 -5.43 -35.40 14.27
N LEU A 102 -4.16 -35.81 14.42
CA LEU A 102 -3.20 -35.12 15.29
C LEU A 102 -2.90 -33.70 14.81
N ILE A 103 -2.81 -33.47 13.50
CA ILE A 103 -2.64 -32.12 12.94
C ILE A 103 -3.90 -31.27 13.19
N GLU A 104 -5.09 -31.85 13.09
CA GLU A 104 -6.36 -31.16 13.35
C GLU A 104 -6.54 -30.77 14.84
N THR A 105 -5.92 -31.50 15.77
CA THR A 105 -5.89 -31.15 17.20
C THR A 105 -4.87 -30.06 17.51
N ILE A 106 -3.81 -29.94 16.72
CA ILE A 106 -2.82 -28.87 16.82
C ILE A 106 -3.47 -27.57 16.30
N LYS A 107 -4.13 -26.83 17.22
CA LYS A 107 -4.69 -25.50 16.97
C LYS A 107 -3.95 -24.43 17.75
N ALA A 108 -4.10 -23.16 17.35
CA ALA A 108 -3.40 -22.03 17.95
C ALA A 108 -3.84 -21.73 19.40
N ASP A 109 -5.02 -22.19 19.78
CA ASP A 109 -5.68 -21.95 21.06
C ASP A 109 -5.50 -23.11 22.07
N VAL A 110 -5.21 -24.33 21.60
CA VAL A 110 -5.12 -25.55 22.44
C VAL A 110 -3.85 -26.32 22.10
N PHE A 111 -2.70 -25.68 22.29
CA PHE A 111 -1.42 -26.25 21.86
C PHE A 111 -0.74 -27.07 22.95
N ASP A 112 -0.40 -28.32 22.62
CA ASP A 112 0.29 -29.28 23.49
C ASP A 112 1.62 -29.71 22.84
N SER A 113 2.75 -29.40 23.48
CA SER A 113 4.09 -29.79 23.00
C SER A 113 4.21 -31.30 22.81
N ASN A 114 3.53 -32.10 23.63
CA ASN A 114 3.60 -33.56 23.56
C ASN A 114 2.99 -34.08 22.25
N GLN A 115 1.94 -33.43 21.73
CA GLN A 115 1.34 -33.79 20.45
C GLN A 115 2.29 -33.54 19.29
N ILE A 116 3.02 -32.41 19.32
CA ILE A 116 4.03 -32.11 18.30
C ILE A 116 5.22 -33.05 18.41
N ASP A 117 5.71 -33.31 19.62
CA ASP A 117 6.83 -34.23 19.81
C ASP A 117 6.45 -35.67 19.38
N LYS A 118 5.22 -36.11 19.67
CA LYS A 118 4.68 -37.37 19.12
C LYS A 118 4.63 -37.35 17.58
N LEU A 119 4.14 -36.27 16.97
CA LEU A 119 4.10 -36.14 15.50
C LEU A 119 5.51 -36.19 14.90
N LEU A 120 6.47 -35.51 15.54
CA LEU A 120 7.89 -35.51 15.17
C LEU A 120 8.50 -36.91 15.24
N GLU A 121 8.23 -37.66 16.30
CA GLU A 121 8.69 -39.04 16.43
C GLU A 121 8.12 -39.93 15.31
N ILE A 122 6.81 -39.82 15.04
CA ILE A 122 6.17 -40.55 13.93
C ILE A 122 6.82 -40.21 12.59
N TRP A 123 7.07 -38.92 12.31
CA TRP A 123 7.69 -38.51 11.06
C TRP A 123 9.14 -38.97 10.94
N LYS A 124 9.92 -38.90 12.02
CA LYS A 124 11.32 -39.35 12.06
C LYS A 124 11.48 -40.87 11.87
N GLN A 125 10.48 -41.65 12.25
CA GLN A 125 10.48 -43.11 12.02
C GLN A 125 10.18 -43.49 10.57
N LYS A 126 9.65 -42.57 9.75
CA LYS A 126 9.32 -42.82 8.35
C LYS A 126 10.50 -42.50 7.44
N SER A 127 10.56 -43.14 6.28
CA SER A 127 11.63 -42.94 5.29
C SER A 127 11.51 -41.65 4.47
N PHE A 128 10.42 -40.89 4.63
CA PHE A 128 10.05 -39.79 3.72
C PHE A 128 10.17 -38.38 4.30
N PHE A 129 10.69 -38.22 5.53
CA PHE A 129 10.91 -36.88 6.09
C PHE A 129 12.27 -36.32 5.65
N ILE A 130 12.35 -35.00 5.55
CA ILE A 130 13.60 -34.29 5.34
C ILE A 130 13.77 -33.27 6.45
N GLN A 131 14.98 -33.17 6.99
CA GLN A 131 15.31 -32.30 8.12
C GLN A 131 16.42 -31.34 7.71
N VAL A 132 16.14 -30.05 7.87
CA VAL A 132 17.13 -28.98 7.73
C VAL A 132 17.37 -28.40 9.12
N ASN A 133 18.54 -28.67 9.67
CA ASN A 133 18.99 -28.03 10.91
C ASN A 133 19.39 -26.59 10.60
N PHE A 134 19.21 -25.70 11.56
CA PHE A 134 19.62 -24.31 11.39
C PHE A 134 20.15 -23.68 12.68
N GLU A 135 20.99 -22.68 12.48
CA GLU A 135 21.49 -21.79 13.51
C GLU A 135 21.31 -20.35 13.01
N LEU A 136 20.46 -19.58 13.69
CA LEU A 136 20.17 -18.19 13.35
C LEU A 136 20.64 -17.27 14.48
N SER A 137 21.51 -16.33 14.13
CA SER A 137 21.97 -15.30 15.05
C SER A 137 21.10 -14.04 14.96
N ARG A 138 21.12 -13.20 16.01
CA ARG A 138 20.30 -11.97 16.06
C ARG A 138 20.59 -11.03 14.89
N ASP A 139 21.81 -10.99 14.41
CA ASP A 139 22.20 -10.15 13.27
C ASP A 139 21.55 -10.60 11.93
N GLY A 140 20.83 -11.72 11.94
CA GLY A 140 20.13 -12.30 10.80
C GLY A 140 20.94 -13.34 10.04
N PHE A 141 22.23 -13.54 10.35
CA PHE A 141 23.01 -14.59 9.71
C PHE A 141 22.48 -15.96 10.12
N ILE A 142 22.26 -16.81 9.11
CA ILE A 142 21.73 -18.15 9.31
C ILE A 142 22.58 -19.18 8.58
N ASP A 143 22.94 -20.23 9.32
CA ASP A 143 23.55 -21.44 8.80
C ASP A 143 22.47 -22.52 8.70
N LEU A 144 22.42 -23.22 7.57
CA LEU A 144 21.42 -24.25 7.26
C LEU A 144 22.17 -25.54 6.90
N ASN A 145 21.91 -26.63 7.61
CA ASN A 145 22.54 -27.91 7.36
C ASN A 145 21.48 -28.98 7.03
N LEU A 146 21.52 -29.47 5.79
CA LEU A 146 20.73 -30.61 5.35
C LEU A 146 21.49 -31.91 5.70
N GLU A 147 20.92 -32.75 6.57
CA GLU A 147 21.57 -34.00 7.00
C GLU A 147 21.53 -35.08 5.91
N GLN A 148 20.45 -35.15 5.15
CA GLN A 148 20.25 -36.18 4.13
C GLN A 148 21.12 -35.91 2.89
N SER A 149 21.74 -36.97 2.36
CA SER A 149 22.44 -36.93 1.07
C SER A 149 21.43 -37.07 -0.06
N LEU A 150 21.11 -35.97 -0.73
CA LEU A 150 20.22 -35.92 -1.89
C LEU A 150 20.98 -35.38 -3.10
N ASP A 151 20.36 -35.45 -4.28
CA ASP A 151 20.85 -34.71 -5.44
C ASP A 151 20.99 -33.21 -5.11
N LYS A 152 21.95 -32.54 -5.77
CA LYS A 152 22.30 -31.16 -5.45
C LYS A 152 21.18 -30.17 -5.74
N GLU A 153 20.41 -30.36 -6.82
CA GLU A 153 19.29 -29.49 -7.17
C GLU A 153 18.16 -29.66 -6.16
N ILE A 154 17.85 -30.91 -5.82
CA ILE A 154 16.83 -31.26 -4.83
C ILE A 154 17.21 -30.68 -3.46
N SER A 155 18.48 -30.85 -3.06
CA SER A 155 19.05 -30.34 -1.82
C SER A 155 18.91 -28.83 -1.72
N TYR A 156 19.26 -28.10 -2.79
CA TYR A 156 19.15 -26.64 -2.83
C TYR A 156 17.70 -26.19 -2.68
N SER A 157 16.77 -26.80 -3.41
CA SER A 157 15.36 -26.41 -3.36
C SER A 157 14.73 -26.66 -1.98
N ILE A 158 15.05 -27.78 -1.31
CA ILE A 158 14.59 -28.04 0.07
C ILE A 158 15.12 -26.98 1.04
N VAL A 159 16.40 -26.65 0.93
CA VAL A 159 17.03 -25.65 1.80
C VAL A 159 16.47 -24.27 1.52
N PHE A 160 16.23 -23.93 0.25
CA PHE A 160 15.59 -22.68 -0.15
C PHE A 160 14.19 -22.52 0.44
N GLU A 161 13.39 -23.58 0.42
CA GLU A 161 12.03 -23.58 0.96
C GLU A 161 12.00 -23.56 2.48
N SER A 162 12.92 -24.29 3.13
CA SER A 162 13.11 -24.24 4.58
C SER A 162 13.56 -22.85 5.04
N TYR A 163 14.49 -22.23 4.31
CA TYR A 163 14.92 -20.85 4.54
C TYR A 163 13.76 -19.86 4.34
N SER A 164 12.97 -20.02 3.27
CA SER A 164 11.82 -19.17 3.00
C SER A 164 10.76 -19.29 4.11
N PHE A 165 10.51 -20.51 4.59
CA PHE A 165 9.66 -20.75 5.74
C PHE A 165 10.16 -20.04 7.01
N LEU A 166 11.44 -20.21 7.36
CA LEU A 166 12.03 -19.53 8.53
C LEU A 166 11.96 -18.01 8.40
N LYS A 167 12.28 -17.47 7.22
CA LYS A 167 12.19 -16.04 6.94
C LYS A 167 10.76 -15.53 7.10
N ASP A 168 9.75 -16.21 6.55
CA ASP A 168 8.34 -15.81 6.66
C ASP A 168 7.85 -15.80 8.13
N LEU A 169 8.44 -16.63 9.00
CA LEU A 169 8.12 -16.69 10.42
C LEU A 169 8.74 -15.55 11.24
N ILE A 170 9.94 -15.14 10.87
CA ILE A 170 10.82 -14.29 11.69
C ILE A 170 10.85 -12.85 11.16
N HIS A 171 10.68 -12.67 9.85
CA HIS A 171 10.73 -11.39 9.17
C HIS A 171 9.36 -10.72 9.10
N ALA A 172 9.31 -9.41 9.36
CA ALA A 172 8.10 -8.62 9.23
C ALA A 172 8.19 -7.70 8.00
N HIS A 173 7.33 -7.93 7.01
CA HIS A 173 7.23 -7.09 5.81
C HIS A 173 6.54 -5.75 6.14
N LYS A 174 7.23 -4.85 6.84
CA LYS A 174 6.70 -3.50 7.14
C LYS A 174 6.91 -2.51 6.00
N PHE A 175 8.03 -2.63 5.27
CA PHE A 175 8.52 -1.59 4.35
C PHE A 175 8.79 -2.08 2.92
N HIS A 176 8.31 -3.26 2.55
CA HIS A 176 8.43 -3.81 1.19
C HIS A 176 7.33 -4.84 0.94
N ARG A 177 7.17 -5.26 -0.32
CA ARG A 177 6.21 -6.30 -0.70
C ARG A 177 6.76 -7.67 -0.30
N TYR A 178 5.88 -8.63 -0.06
CA TYR A 178 6.23 -10.03 0.22
C TYR A 178 6.91 -10.72 -0.98
N ASP A 179 6.70 -10.21 -2.20
CA ASP A 179 7.37 -10.72 -3.40
C ASP A 179 8.84 -10.28 -3.50
N ASP A 180 9.21 -9.21 -2.80
CA ASP A 180 10.59 -8.72 -2.76
C ASP A 180 11.49 -9.62 -1.91
N ASP A 181 10.95 -10.62 -1.23
CA ASP A 181 11.70 -11.49 -0.33
C ASP A 181 12.61 -12.49 -1.05
N ALA A 182 12.47 -12.64 -2.36
CA ALA A 182 13.36 -13.48 -3.18
C ALA A 182 14.76 -12.86 -3.39
N ILE A 183 15.02 -11.65 -2.88
CA ILE A 183 16.31 -10.96 -3.05
C ILE A 183 17.45 -11.71 -2.34
N VAL A 184 17.17 -12.25 -1.16
CA VAL A 184 18.16 -12.98 -0.35
C VAL A 184 17.83 -14.46 -0.39
N VAL A 185 18.83 -15.26 -0.74
CA VAL A 185 18.72 -16.70 -0.96
C VAL A 185 19.85 -17.42 -0.21
N PRO A 186 19.69 -18.69 0.17
CA PRO A 186 20.78 -19.48 0.72
C PRO A 186 21.82 -19.79 -0.33
N TYR A 187 23.09 -19.81 0.06
CA TYR A 187 24.21 -20.19 -0.79
C TYR A 187 24.92 -21.40 -0.19
N PRO A 188 25.36 -22.38 -0.99
CA PRO A 188 26.13 -23.49 -0.47
C PRO A 188 27.42 -22.97 0.14
N ASP A 189 27.75 -23.43 1.34
CA ASP A 189 28.99 -23.08 2.01
C ASP A 189 30.15 -23.73 1.25
N LYS A 190 30.91 -22.90 0.56
CA LYS A 190 32.12 -23.31 -0.17
C LYS A 190 33.33 -22.78 0.59
N GLN A 191 34.51 -23.32 0.30
CA GLN A 191 35.77 -22.87 0.91
C GLN A 191 36.01 -21.35 0.80
N ASP A 192 35.37 -20.69 -0.17
CA ASP A 192 35.36 -19.23 -0.34
C ASP A 192 34.24 -18.58 0.50
N ASN A 193 34.54 -18.35 1.78
CA ASN A 193 33.59 -17.94 2.82
C ASN A 193 32.92 -16.57 2.58
N ASP A 194 33.48 -15.70 1.73
CA ASP A 194 33.01 -14.32 1.50
C ASP A 194 32.09 -14.19 0.28
N LEU A 195 32.13 -15.15 -0.66
CA LEU A 195 31.42 -15.06 -1.94
C LEU A 195 29.91 -14.88 -1.78
N TRP A 196 29.31 -15.52 -0.78
CA TRP A 196 27.88 -15.40 -0.52
C TRP A 196 27.49 -14.01 0.01
N ILE A 197 28.38 -13.35 0.76
CA ILE A 197 28.18 -11.99 1.26
C ILE A 197 28.18 -11.01 0.08
N VAL A 198 29.18 -11.12 -0.80
CA VAL A 198 29.28 -10.30 -2.02
C VAL A 198 28.05 -10.49 -2.92
N LYS A 199 27.56 -11.74 -3.06
CA LYS A 199 26.33 -12.02 -3.82
C LYS A 199 25.09 -11.40 -3.17
N THR A 200 24.96 -11.50 -1.85
CA THR A 200 23.84 -10.88 -1.11
C THR A 200 23.85 -9.36 -1.25
N LEU A 201 25.01 -8.70 -1.07
CA LEU A 201 25.17 -7.25 -1.30
C LEU A 201 24.75 -6.84 -2.71
N ARG A 202 25.24 -7.56 -3.73
CA ARG A 202 24.91 -7.27 -5.13
C ARG A 202 23.44 -7.48 -5.45
N ASN A 203 22.79 -8.51 -4.90
CA ASN A 203 21.37 -8.76 -5.12
C ASN A 203 20.50 -7.68 -4.44
N LEU A 204 20.82 -7.30 -3.21
CA LEU A 204 20.15 -6.19 -2.51
C LEU A 204 20.30 -4.89 -3.30
N HIS A 205 21.51 -4.54 -3.72
CA HIS A 205 21.77 -3.36 -4.54
C HIS A 205 20.99 -3.37 -5.86
N ARG A 206 21.04 -4.48 -6.60
CA ARG A 206 20.27 -4.63 -7.85
C ARG A 206 18.78 -4.44 -7.62
N SER A 207 18.23 -4.96 -6.53
CA SER A 207 16.82 -4.79 -6.19
C SER A 207 16.46 -3.35 -5.87
N VAL A 208 17.32 -2.63 -5.12
CA VAL A 208 17.15 -1.18 -4.86
C VAL A 208 17.16 -0.41 -6.18
N VAL A 209 18.16 -0.63 -7.05
CA VAL A 209 18.29 0.05 -8.34
C VAL A 209 17.10 -0.25 -9.25
N PHE A 210 16.65 -1.50 -9.30
CA PHE A 210 15.48 -1.91 -10.08
C PHE A 210 14.21 -1.19 -9.59
N SER A 211 13.95 -1.20 -8.28
CA SER A 211 12.81 -0.49 -7.70
C SER A 211 12.90 1.02 -7.93
N TYR A 212 14.08 1.61 -7.78
CA TYR A 212 14.32 3.03 -8.04
C TYR A 212 14.02 3.41 -9.49
N ARG A 213 14.54 2.65 -10.47
CA ARG A 213 14.37 2.92 -11.91
C ARG A 213 12.91 2.80 -12.34
N ASN A 214 12.20 1.81 -11.79
CA ASN A 214 10.81 1.53 -12.14
C ASN A 214 9.78 2.24 -11.26
N ALA A 215 10.20 3.04 -10.28
CA ALA A 215 9.29 3.73 -9.37
C ALA A 215 8.48 4.81 -10.11
N THR A 216 7.18 4.55 -10.26
CA THR A 216 6.19 5.48 -10.82
C THR A 216 5.43 6.22 -9.72
N HIS A 217 5.15 5.52 -8.61
CA HIS A 217 4.40 6.04 -7.47
C HIS A 217 5.31 6.30 -6.26
N GLN A 218 4.86 7.17 -5.34
CA GLN A 218 5.57 7.47 -4.09
C GLN A 218 5.85 6.19 -3.27
N GLN A 219 4.88 5.27 -3.23
CA GLN A 219 5.03 4.00 -2.53
C GLN A 219 6.19 3.15 -3.06
N ASP A 220 6.48 3.19 -4.37
CA ASP A 220 7.58 2.42 -4.95
C ASP A 220 8.94 2.99 -4.52
N ILE A 221 9.02 4.31 -4.34
CA ILE A 221 10.20 5.00 -3.79
C ILE A 221 10.40 4.62 -2.32
N LEU A 222 9.32 4.62 -1.53
CA LEU A 222 9.35 4.18 -0.13
C LEU A 222 9.78 2.72 -0.01
N ASN A 223 9.30 1.84 -0.90
CA ASN A 223 9.73 0.44 -0.94
C ASN A 223 11.24 0.33 -1.28
N ALA A 224 11.74 1.15 -2.21
CA ALA A 224 13.16 1.19 -2.53
C ALA A 224 14.02 1.67 -1.34
N LEU A 225 13.54 2.67 -0.58
CA LEU A 225 14.17 3.11 0.67
C LEU A 225 14.17 2.02 1.75
N GLY A 226 13.08 1.25 1.85
CA GLY A 226 13.01 0.07 2.72
C GLY A 226 14.07 -0.97 2.36
N LYS A 227 14.22 -1.29 1.07
CA LYS A 227 15.29 -2.19 0.57
C LYS A 227 16.69 -1.62 0.81
N LEU A 228 16.88 -0.32 0.65
CA LEU A 228 18.16 0.34 0.92
C LEU A 228 18.53 0.19 2.40
N SER A 229 17.56 0.27 3.31
CA SER A 229 17.78 0.08 4.74
C SER A 229 18.26 -1.35 5.06
N TYR A 230 17.81 -2.37 4.31
CA TYR A 230 18.37 -3.73 4.44
C TYR A 230 19.79 -3.83 3.91
N LEU A 231 20.09 -3.17 2.79
CA LEU A 231 21.44 -3.12 2.25
C LEU A 231 22.40 -2.47 3.25
N ASP A 232 22.01 -1.35 3.86
CA ASP A 232 22.77 -0.66 4.90
C ASP A 232 23.01 -1.54 6.12
N SER A 233 21.94 -2.15 6.64
CA SER A 233 22.00 -3.05 7.80
C SER A 233 22.93 -4.23 7.54
N PHE A 234 22.72 -4.95 6.44
CA PHE A 234 23.56 -6.10 6.08
C PHE A 234 25.02 -5.70 5.89
N GLN A 235 25.27 -4.58 5.20
CA GLN A 235 26.63 -4.08 4.99
C GLN A 235 27.32 -3.74 6.32
N ASN A 236 26.64 -3.11 7.26
CA ASN A 236 27.21 -2.78 8.56
C ASN A 236 27.52 -4.03 9.39
N ILE A 237 26.61 -5.00 9.43
CA ILE A 237 26.83 -6.28 10.11
C ILE A 237 28.00 -7.04 9.46
N ALA A 238 28.01 -7.14 8.13
CA ALA A 238 29.04 -7.84 7.39
C ALA A 238 30.41 -7.18 7.55
N LYS A 239 30.49 -5.84 7.57
CA LYS A 239 31.73 -5.10 7.86
C LYS A 239 32.26 -5.40 9.27
N ASN A 240 31.37 -5.44 10.26
CA ASN A 240 31.78 -5.72 11.64
C ASN A 240 32.28 -7.15 11.82
N LYS A 241 31.72 -8.12 11.08
CA LYS A 241 32.02 -9.55 11.23
C LYS A 241 33.13 -10.04 10.30
N TYR A 242 33.25 -9.45 9.11
CA TYR A 242 34.13 -9.93 8.04
C TYR A 242 34.91 -8.81 7.31
N GLY A 243 34.99 -7.61 7.90
CA GLY A 243 35.51 -6.41 7.23
C GLY A 243 36.88 -6.58 6.57
N ASP A 244 37.78 -7.32 7.20
CA ASP A 244 39.14 -7.56 6.69
C ASP A 244 39.19 -8.64 5.60
N LEU A 245 38.16 -9.48 5.50
CA LEU A 245 38.08 -10.59 4.54
C LEU A 245 37.49 -10.14 3.20
N ILE A 246 36.64 -9.11 3.20
CA ILE A 246 35.95 -8.65 2.00
C ILE A 246 36.70 -7.45 1.40
N ARG A 247 37.02 -7.57 0.11
CA ARG A 247 37.68 -6.47 -0.62
C ARG A 247 36.87 -5.18 -0.56
N LYS A 248 37.55 -4.05 -0.35
CA LYS A 248 36.94 -2.73 -0.16
C LYS A 248 36.03 -2.28 -1.31
N ASP A 249 36.31 -2.73 -2.54
CA ASP A 249 35.55 -2.42 -3.76
C ASP A 249 34.20 -3.15 -3.85
N ASN A 250 33.94 -4.15 -3.00
CA ASN A 250 32.63 -4.81 -2.94
C ASN A 250 31.62 -4.08 -2.07
N TRP A 251 32.04 -3.11 -1.26
CA TRP A 251 31.14 -2.30 -0.46
C TRP A 251 30.45 -1.25 -1.32
N ILE A 252 29.13 -1.10 -1.13
CA ILE A 252 28.31 -0.19 -1.91
C ILE A 252 28.15 1.11 -1.14
N ASP A 253 28.33 2.24 -1.83
CA ASP A 253 28.01 3.56 -1.29
C ASP A 253 26.49 3.77 -1.31
N THR A 254 25.89 3.53 -0.16
CA THR A 254 24.46 3.70 0.07
C THR A 254 24.06 5.16 0.30
N GLY A 255 25.01 6.04 0.64
CA GLY A 255 24.75 7.46 0.87
C GLY A 255 24.28 8.16 -0.41
N ILE A 256 24.98 7.91 -1.52
CA ILE A 256 24.61 8.46 -2.84
C ILE A 256 23.22 7.96 -3.29
N LEU A 257 22.93 6.67 -3.08
CA LEU A 257 21.64 6.07 -3.41
C LEU A 257 20.50 6.67 -2.58
N LYS A 258 20.75 6.86 -1.28
CA LYS A 258 19.78 7.50 -0.37
C LYS A 258 19.45 8.90 -0.81
N THR A 259 20.46 9.73 -1.07
CA THR A 259 20.25 11.11 -1.54
C THR A 259 19.46 11.15 -2.85
N SER A 260 19.76 10.24 -3.79
CA SER A 260 19.04 10.14 -5.06
C SER A 260 17.57 9.75 -4.89
N LEU A 261 17.28 8.84 -3.95
CA LEU A 261 15.92 8.43 -3.61
C LEU A 261 15.14 9.55 -2.90
N ASP A 262 15.78 10.24 -1.95
CA ASP A 262 15.18 11.35 -1.21
C ASP A 262 14.83 12.53 -2.11
N LEU A 263 15.69 12.87 -3.08
CA LEU A 263 15.40 13.89 -4.08
C LEU A 263 14.18 13.49 -4.93
N LYS A 264 14.14 12.25 -5.42
CA LYS A 264 13.00 11.74 -6.20
C LYS A 264 11.69 11.71 -5.38
N LEU A 265 11.79 11.45 -4.07
CA LEU A 265 10.65 11.48 -3.15
C LEU A 265 10.11 12.91 -3.00
N ARG A 266 10.99 13.89 -2.74
CA ARG A 266 10.63 15.31 -2.63
C ARG A 266 10.01 15.86 -3.91
N ASP A 267 10.55 15.49 -5.08
CA ASP A 267 9.99 15.88 -6.36
C ASP A 267 8.56 15.35 -6.54
N LYS A 268 8.30 14.11 -6.12
CA LYS A 268 6.95 13.53 -6.15
C LYS A 268 6.00 14.19 -5.16
N GLU A 269 6.45 14.47 -3.95
CA GLU A 269 5.66 15.19 -2.94
C GLU A 269 5.32 16.61 -3.40
N SER A 270 6.27 17.32 -4.01
CA SER A 270 6.01 18.64 -4.61
C SER A 270 4.96 18.57 -5.72
N LEU A 271 5.04 17.57 -6.60
CA LEU A 271 4.03 17.37 -7.65
C LEU A 271 2.64 17.02 -7.09
N GLU A 272 2.56 16.27 -5.99
CA GLU A 272 1.28 15.96 -5.33
C GLU A 272 0.71 17.17 -4.58
N ASN A 273 1.54 17.95 -3.90
CA ASN A 273 1.14 19.20 -3.25
C ASN A 273 0.65 20.24 -4.26
N ASN A 274 1.35 20.41 -5.38
CA ASN A 274 0.90 21.30 -6.46
C ASN A 274 -0.48 20.90 -7.01
N LYS A 275 -0.78 19.60 -7.08
CA LYS A 275 -2.11 19.12 -7.47
C LYS A 275 -3.16 19.41 -6.40
N SER A 276 -2.85 19.24 -5.12
CA SER A 276 -3.79 19.59 -4.05
C SER A 276 -4.06 21.09 -4.00
N ASP A 277 -3.04 21.91 -4.24
CA ASP A 277 -3.17 23.37 -4.24
C ASP A 277 -4.03 23.84 -5.41
N LEU A 278 -3.87 23.23 -6.59
CA LEU A 278 -4.75 23.49 -7.74
C LEU A 278 -6.19 23.08 -7.42
N GLN A 279 -6.40 21.92 -6.79
CA GLN A 279 -7.74 21.48 -6.36
C GLN A 279 -8.37 22.42 -5.33
N GLN A 280 -7.60 22.88 -4.33
CA GLN A 280 -8.07 23.85 -3.35
C GLN A 280 -8.37 25.20 -3.98
N THR A 281 -7.52 25.66 -4.90
CA THR A 281 -7.74 26.90 -5.66
C THR A 281 -9.03 26.81 -6.47
N LEU A 282 -9.25 25.69 -7.16
CA LEU A 282 -10.46 25.46 -7.94
C LEU A 282 -11.71 25.38 -7.05
N LEU A 283 -11.63 24.71 -5.90
CA LEU A 283 -12.70 24.67 -4.90
C LEU A 283 -13.02 26.08 -4.38
N ASN A 284 -12.00 26.87 -4.04
CA ASN A 284 -12.17 28.24 -3.57
C ASN A 284 -12.83 29.12 -4.64
N ILE A 285 -12.42 29.01 -5.91
CA ILE A 285 -13.06 29.71 -7.03
C ILE A 285 -14.54 29.34 -7.13
N ILE A 286 -14.87 28.04 -7.05
CA ILE A 286 -16.27 27.57 -7.10
C ILE A 286 -17.09 28.14 -5.93
N LEU A 287 -16.55 28.09 -4.71
CA LEU A 287 -17.21 28.61 -3.51
C LEU A 287 -17.38 30.14 -3.56
N SER A 288 -16.39 30.87 -4.08
CA SER A 288 -16.48 32.31 -4.29
C SER A 288 -17.54 32.69 -5.32
N LEU A 289 -17.62 31.96 -6.45
CA LEU A 289 -18.67 32.16 -7.45
C LEU A 289 -20.07 31.89 -6.86
N PHE A 290 -20.19 30.88 -6.02
CA PHE A 290 -21.44 30.58 -5.32
C PHE A 290 -21.83 31.69 -4.34
N GLY A 291 -20.87 32.18 -3.54
CA GLY A 291 -21.09 33.31 -2.62
C GLY A 291 -21.52 34.58 -3.34
N LEU A 292 -20.91 34.87 -4.51
CA LEU A 292 -21.29 36.00 -5.37
C LEU A 292 -22.76 35.91 -5.79
N ILE A 293 -23.23 34.72 -6.17
CA ILE A 293 -24.61 34.51 -6.65
C ILE A 293 -25.62 34.61 -5.52
N ILE A 294 -25.29 34.13 -4.33
CA ILE A 294 -26.12 34.37 -3.14
C ILE A 294 -26.20 35.87 -2.84
N ALA A 295 -25.07 36.58 -2.87
CA ALA A 295 -25.05 38.02 -2.63
C ALA A 295 -25.89 38.79 -3.67
N MET A 296 -25.78 38.43 -4.95
CA MET A 296 -26.63 38.99 -6.02
C MET A 296 -28.11 38.63 -5.82
N THR A 297 -28.43 37.41 -5.37
CA THR A 297 -29.80 37.00 -5.02
C THR A 297 -30.38 37.94 -3.95
N GLN A 298 -29.63 38.17 -2.88
CA GLN A 298 -30.08 39.01 -1.77
C GLN A 298 -30.24 40.46 -2.18
N LEU A 299 -29.34 40.97 -3.03
CA LEU A 299 -29.43 42.33 -3.56
C LEU A 299 -30.69 42.53 -4.42
N LEU A 300 -31.05 41.52 -5.22
CA LEU A 300 -32.26 41.52 -6.04
C LEU A 300 -33.57 41.36 -5.23
N GLN A 301 -33.48 40.90 -3.98
CA GLN A 301 -34.64 40.78 -3.09
C GLN A 301 -34.93 42.06 -2.31
N VAL A 302 -34.09 43.10 -2.39
CA VAL A 302 -34.33 44.38 -1.74
C VAL A 302 -35.55 45.05 -2.40
N PRO A 303 -36.69 45.15 -1.71
CA PRO A 303 -37.98 45.37 -2.36
C PRO A 303 -38.25 46.82 -2.79
N CYS A 304 -37.25 47.72 -2.85
CA CYS A 304 -37.48 49.16 -3.03
C CYS A 304 -36.40 49.88 -3.87
N ILE A 305 -35.95 49.30 -4.99
CA ILE A 305 -35.08 50.01 -5.95
C ILE A 305 -35.94 50.47 -7.13
N ASP A 306 -36.31 51.77 -7.16
CA ASP A 306 -37.08 52.40 -8.23
C ASP A 306 -36.41 52.15 -9.60
N GLY A 307 -37.10 51.43 -10.49
CA GLY A 307 -36.58 50.97 -11.79
C GLY A 307 -36.35 49.45 -11.91
N LEU A 308 -36.36 48.72 -10.78
CA LEU A 308 -36.19 47.26 -10.73
C LEU A 308 -37.36 46.53 -10.05
N THR A 309 -38.22 47.24 -9.31
CA THR A 309 -39.37 46.69 -8.59
C THR A 309 -40.64 46.69 -9.44
N TYR A 310 -41.35 45.56 -9.43
CA TYR A 310 -42.57 45.33 -10.22
C TYR A 310 -43.85 45.87 -9.53
N ASP A 311 -43.74 46.34 -8.28
CA ASP A 311 -44.89 46.74 -7.47
C ASP A 311 -44.89 48.26 -7.19
N SER A 312 -46.03 48.91 -7.45
CA SER A 312 -46.23 50.35 -7.31
C SER A 312 -46.37 50.83 -5.87
N SER A 313 -46.21 49.93 -4.90
CA SER A 313 -46.33 50.16 -3.46
C SER A 313 -45.07 50.78 -2.82
N CYS A 314 -43.98 50.98 -3.58
CA CYS A 314 -42.77 51.69 -3.14
C CYS A 314 -42.94 53.22 -3.16
N VAL A 315 -43.89 53.74 -2.38
CA VAL A 315 -44.08 55.18 -2.23
C VAL A 315 -43.86 55.53 -0.76
N SER A 316 -42.67 56.03 -0.42
CA SER A 316 -42.52 57.21 0.46
C SER A 316 -41.07 57.56 0.78
N HIS A 317 -40.83 58.88 0.76
CA HIS A 317 -39.69 59.67 1.27
C HIS A 317 -38.59 60.10 0.27
N ASP A 318 -38.90 61.19 -0.47
CA ASP A 318 -38.10 62.38 -0.88
C ASP A 318 -36.61 62.33 -1.25
N GLN A 319 -35.95 61.18 -1.32
CA GLN A 319 -34.63 61.08 -1.95
C GLN A 319 -34.62 59.91 -2.94
N LYS A 320 -35.12 60.20 -4.14
CA LYS A 320 -35.10 59.27 -5.27
C LYS A 320 -33.71 59.25 -5.92
N PHE A 321 -32.96 58.17 -5.69
CA PHE A 321 -31.86 57.82 -6.58
C PHE A 321 -32.45 57.14 -7.82
N MET A 322 -32.56 57.87 -8.93
CA MET A 322 -33.01 57.30 -10.20
C MET A 322 -31.85 56.58 -10.91
N PHE A 323 -31.90 55.25 -10.94
CA PHE A 323 -31.10 54.45 -11.86
C PHE A 323 -31.99 54.04 -13.04
N ALA A 324 -31.92 54.79 -14.15
CA ALA A 324 -32.64 54.43 -15.37
C ALA A 324 -31.80 53.39 -16.16
N LEU A 325 -32.20 52.13 -16.08
CA LEU A 325 -31.75 51.10 -17.03
C LEU A 325 -32.49 51.29 -18.35
N ASP A 326 -31.83 51.07 -19.48
CA ASP A 326 -32.50 51.11 -20.78
C ASP A 326 -33.55 49.98 -20.89
N THR A 327 -34.52 50.15 -21.79
CA THR A 327 -35.63 49.19 -21.95
C THR A 327 -35.14 47.79 -22.34
N GLY A 328 -33.99 47.70 -23.01
CA GLY A 328 -33.31 46.43 -23.31
C GLY A 328 -32.84 45.72 -22.04
N SER A 329 -32.11 46.40 -21.17
CA SER A 329 -31.59 45.85 -19.91
C SER A 329 -32.70 45.45 -18.94
N LEU A 330 -33.80 46.22 -18.89
CA LEU A 330 -35.00 45.88 -18.12
C LEU A 330 -35.60 44.54 -18.53
N GLY A 331 -35.66 44.26 -19.84
CA GLY A 331 -36.11 42.97 -20.36
C GLY A 331 -35.21 41.81 -19.91
N TYR A 332 -33.89 41.99 -19.92
CA TYR A 332 -32.95 40.98 -19.44
C TYR A 332 -33.08 40.72 -17.94
N VAL A 333 -33.21 41.77 -17.12
CA VAL A 333 -33.37 41.62 -15.68
C VAL A 333 -34.69 40.91 -15.35
N GLN A 334 -35.77 41.21 -16.05
CA GLN A 334 -37.05 40.51 -15.89
C GLN A 334 -36.95 39.02 -16.25
N ILE A 335 -36.26 38.68 -17.34
CA ILE A 335 -36.02 37.28 -17.70
C ILE A 335 -35.19 36.58 -16.62
N ILE A 336 -34.13 37.22 -16.13
CA ILE A 336 -33.27 36.66 -15.07
C ILE A 336 -34.08 36.44 -13.79
N LEU A 337 -34.88 37.42 -13.34
CA LEU A 337 -35.73 37.31 -12.15
C LEU A 337 -36.79 36.22 -12.31
N LYS A 338 -37.42 36.11 -13.48
CA LYS A 338 -38.43 35.09 -13.79
C LYS A 338 -37.89 33.67 -13.66
N TYR A 339 -36.63 33.45 -14.05
CA TYR A 339 -35.98 32.14 -13.97
C TYR A 339 -35.04 31.99 -12.75
N TRP A 340 -34.96 33.01 -11.89
CA TRP A 340 -33.95 33.08 -10.82
C TRP A 340 -34.06 31.92 -9.83
N THR A 341 -35.28 31.54 -9.43
CA THR A 341 -35.51 30.41 -8.53
C THR A 341 -35.05 29.08 -9.14
N GLN A 342 -35.27 28.88 -10.45
CA GLN A 342 -34.79 27.70 -11.16
C GLN A 342 -33.26 27.69 -11.27
N ILE A 343 -32.65 28.86 -11.52
CA ILE A 343 -31.19 29.02 -11.55
C ILE A 343 -30.59 28.75 -10.17
N ALA A 344 -31.14 29.35 -9.12
CA ALA A 344 -30.66 29.19 -7.75
C ALA A 344 -30.80 27.75 -7.22
N LEU A 345 -31.89 27.05 -7.56
CA LEU A 345 -32.10 25.66 -7.13
C LEU A 345 -31.26 24.63 -7.91
N SER A 346 -30.96 24.91 -9.18
CA SER A 346 -30.16 24.00 -10.02
C SER A 346 -28.65 24.16 -9.81
N MET A 347 -28.20 25.32 -9.35
CA MET A 347 -26.77 25.60 -9.17
C MET A 347 -26.06 24.68 -8.15
N PRO A 348 -26.62 24.40 -6.96
CA PRO A 348 -26.03 23.44 -6.01
C PRO A 348 -25.88 22.04 -6.60
N ILE A 349 -26.82 21.64 -7.48
CA ILE A 349 -26.77 20.34 -8.18
C ILE A 349 -25.61 20.31 -9.16
N VAL A 350 -25.43 21.37 -9.97
CA VAL A 350 -24.32 21.48 -10.92
C VAL A 350 -22.97 21.53 -10.19
N ILE A 351 -22.87 22.30 -9.10
CA ILE A 351 -21.67 22.36 -8.26
C ILE A 351 -21.39 21.00 -7.63
N GLY A 352 -22.41 20.30 -7.12
CA GLY A 352 -22.28 18.95 -6.59
C GLY A 352 -21.72 17.98 -7.63
N ILE A 353 -22.22 18.03 -8.86
CA ILE A 353 -21.72 17.23 -9.99
C ILE A 353 -20.25 17.58 -10.29
N LEU A 354 -19.91 18.87 -10.40
CA LEU A 354 -18.53 19.30 -10.66
C LEU A 354 -17.57 18.89 -9.54
N LEU A 355 -17.97 19.01 -8.28
CA LEU A 355 -17.16 18.58 -7.13
C LEU A 355 -16.97 17.06 -7.12
N ILE A 356 -18.00 16.29 -7.48
CA ILE A 356 -17.92 14.84 -7.64
C ILE A 356 -16.97 14.49 -8.80
N MET A 357 -17.03 15.20 -9.94
CA MET A 357 -16.14 14.97 -11.07
C MET A 357 -14.68 15.30 -10.74
N VAL A 358 -14.41 16.43 -10.07
CA VAL A 358 -13.06 16.84 -9.66
C VAL A 358 -12.47 15.90 -8.62
N ASN A 359 -13.30 15.41 -7.70
CA ASN A 359 -12.88 14.47 -6.65
C ASN A 359 -13.08 13.00 -7.01
N PHE A 360 -13.47 12.69 -8.25
CA PHE A 360 -13.87 11.35 -8.66
C PHE A 360 -12.79 10.31 -8.34
N TRP A 361 -11.52 10.65 -8.58
CA TRP A 361 -10.40 9.76 -8.30
C TRP A 361 -10.18 9.51 -6.80
N ARG A 362 -10.42 10.51 -5.95
CA ARG A 362 -10.37 10.35 -4.48
C ARG A 362 -11.53 9.53 -3.97
N ILE A 363 -12.74 9.76 -4.49
CA ILE A 363 -13.94 8.99 -4.16
C ILE A 363 -13.77 7.54 -4.58
N ASP A 364 -13.31 7.26 -5.81
CA ASP A 364 -13.04 5.90 -6.30
C ASP A 364 -11.96 5.20 -5.47
N ARG A 365 -10.86 5.90 -5.12
CA ARG A 365 -9.82 5.35 -4.25
C ARG A 365 -10.32 5.07 -2.83
N TRP A 366 -11.12 5.97 -2.25
CA TRP A 366 -11.71 5.77 -0.92
C TRP A 366 -12.70 4.61 -0.90
N LEU A 367 -13.56 4.50 -1.92
CA LEU A 367 -14.50 3.39 -2.09
C LEU A 367 -13.76 2.06 -2.26
N ASN A 368 -12.73 2.01 -3.11
CA ASN A 368 -11.94 0.80 -3.34
C ASN A 368 -11.16 0.36 -2.09
N ASN A 369 -10.63 1.30 -1.30
CA ASN A 369 -9.85 0.99 -0.11
C ASN A 369 -10.71 0.58 1.09
N ASN A 370 -11.93 1.12 1.24
CA ASN A 370 -12.75 0.89 2.43
C ASN A 370 -13.87 -0.15 2.23
N ILE A 371 -14.41 -0.29 1.03
CA ILE A 371 -15.58 -1.15 0.80
C ILE A 371 -15.16 -2.55 0.31
N GLY A 372 -13.91 -2.74 -0.11
CA GLY A 372 -13.31 -4.06 -0.41
C GLY A 372 -13.96 -4.85 -1.56
N HIS A 373 -15.06 -4.35 -2.13
CA HIS A 373 -15.81 -5.00 -3.18
C HIS A 373 -15.70 -4.24 -4.50
N SER A 374 -14.93 -4.82 -5.43
CA SER A 374 -14.76 -4.36 -6.81
C SER A 374 -16.08 -4.15 -7.57
N TRP A 375 -17.16 -4.80 -7.13
CA TRP A 375 -18.49 -4.69 -7.72
C TRP A 375 -19.17 -3.34 -7.49
N TRP A 376 -19.03 -2.74 -6.30
CA TRP A 376 -19.59 -1.42 -6.00
C TRP A 376 -18.89 -0.31 -6.79
N GLY A 377 -17.57 -0.41 -6.95
CA GLY A 377 -16.81 0.48 -7.82
C GLY A 377 -17.31 0.43 -9.27
N GLY A 378 -17.66 -0.76 -9.77
CA GLY A 378 -18.28 -0.93 -11.09
C GLY A 378 -19.66 -0.28 -11.20
N TYR A 379 -20.54 -0.47 -10.22
CA TYR A 379 -21.90 0.08 -10.25
C TYR A 379 -21.91 1.62 -10.14
N ILE A 380 -21.09 2.18 -9.24
CA ILE A 380 -20.92 3.62 -9.10
C ILE A 380 -20.27 4.22 -10.36
N ARG A 381 -19.28 3.55 -10.95
CA ARG A 381 -18.72 3.95 -12.25
C ARG A 381 -19.78 3.92 -13.35
N SER A 382 -20.65 2.92 -13.40
CA SER A 382 -21.71 2.84 -14.40
C SER A 382 -22.76 3.93 -14.22
N ILE A 383 -23.16 4.26 -12.98
CA ILE A 383 -24.11 5.35 -12.70
C ILE A 383 -23.49 6.72 -13.02
N LEU A 384 -22.24 6.96 -12.62
CA LEU A 384 -21.55 8.22 -12.90
C LEU A 384 -21.16 8.35 -14.38
N ALA A 385 -20.73 7.26 -15.02
CA ALA A 385 -20.51 7.23 -16.46
C ALA A 385 -21.84 7.39 -17.21
N PHE A 386 -22.96 6.87 -16.73
CA PHE A 386 -24.27 7.14 -17.32
C PHE A 386 -24.65 8.63 -17.16
N ALA A 387 -24.43 9.21 -15.98
CA ALA A 387 -24.69 10.64 -15.73
C ALA A 387 -23.78 11.59 -16.53
N VAL A 388 -22.54 11.18 -16.84
CA VAL A 388 -21.54 12.00 -17.55
C VAL A 388 -21.46 11.68 -19.05
N SER A 389 -21.68 10.43 -19.48
CA SER A 389 -21.55 9.99 -20.88
C SER A 389 -22.83 10.13 -21.70
N ASP A 390 -23.99 10.24 -21.05
CA ASP A 390 -25.19 10.53 -21.80
C ASP A 390 -25.05 11.94 -22.39
N LYS A 391 -25.29 12.07 -23.70
CA LYS A 391 -25.18 13.36 -24.42
C LYS A 391 -25.92 14.48 -23.69
N CYS A 392 -26.98 14.10 -22.96
CA CYS A 392 -27.76 14.96 -22.09
C CYS A 392 -26.97 15.61 -20.94
N GLY A 393 -26.07 14.88 -20.27
CA GLY A 393 -25.26 15.42 -19.15
C GLY A 393 -24.20 16.43 -19.62
N ILE A 394 -23.53 16.13 -20.73
CA ILE A 394 -22.58 17.06 -21.38
C ILE A 394 -23.33 18.28 -21.94
N LEU A 395 -24.48 18.08 -22.59
CA LEU A 395 -25.33 19.18 -23.08
C LEU A 395 -25.88 20.05 -21.96
N LEU A 396 -26.25 19.47 -20.82
CA LEU A 396 -26.67 20.21 -19.63
C LEU A 396 -25.51 21.00 -19.04
N ALA A 397 -24.32 20.41 -18.92
CA ALA A 397 -23.14 21.12 -18.43
C ALA A 397 -22.72 22.26 -19.38
N PHE A 398 -22.67 22.02 -20.69
CA PHE A 398 -22.39 23.06 -21.68
C PHE A 398 -23.49 24.12 -21.72
N GLY A 399 -24.76 23.72 -21.59
CA GLY A 399 -25.90 24.64 -21.48
C GLY A 399 -25.75 25.56 -20.27
N TRP A 400 -25.36 25.02 -19.12
CA TRP A 400 -25.09 25.81 -17.92
C TRP A 400 -23.88 26.72 -18.06
N VAL A 401 -22.80 26.27 -18.69
CA VAL A 401 -21.63 27.13 -18.97
C VAL A 401 -21.99 28.28 -19.92
N ILE A 402 -22.81 28.02 -20.94
CA ILE A 402 -23.29 29.06 -21.88
C ILE A 402 -24.21 30.04 -21.15
N ILE A 403 -25.17 29.56 -20.36
CA ILE A 403 -26.07 30.41 -19.57
C ILE A 403 -25.26 31.26 -18.58
N PHE A 404 -24.28 30.66 -17.91
CA PHE A 404 -23.42 31.36 -16.96
C PHE A 404 -22.53 32.40 -17.65
N ALA A 405 -21.97 32.08 -18.82
CA ALA A 405 -21.19 33.02 -19.62
C ALA A 405 -22.05 34.21 -20.09
N VAL A 406 -23.28 33.95 -20.52
CA VAL A 406 -24.23 35.01 -20.89
C VAL A 406 -24.57 35.89 -19.69
N ILE A 407 -24.86 35.31 -18.52
CA ILE A 407 -25.13 36.06 -17.29
C ILE A 407 -23.91 36.92 -16.90
N MET A 408 -22.70 36.36 -16.95
CA MET A 408 -21.48 37.09 -16.61
C MET A 408 -21.17 38.20 -17.61
N VAL A 409 -21.35 37.98 -18.92
CA VAL A 409 -21.18 39.02 -19.94
C VAL A 409 -22.22 40.12 -19.78
N SER A 410 -23.49 39.78 -19.50
CA SER A 410 -24.54 40.76 -19.24
C SER A 410 -24.25 41.59 -17.98
N LEU A 411 -23.83 40.96 -16.89
CA LEU A 411 -23.42 41.67 -15.66
C LEU A 411 -22.19 42.55 -15.88
N LEU A 412 -21.23 42.09 -16.69
CA LEU A 412 -20.02 42.84 -17.01
C LEU A 412 -20.31 44.02 -17.96
N MET A 413 -21.26 43.87 -18.89
CA MET A 413 -21.77 44.97 -19.73
C MET A 413 -22.48 46.05 -18.89
N VAL A 414 -23.28 45.63 -17.89
CA VAL A 414 -23.91 46.54 -16.92
C VAL A 414 -22.86 47.24 -16.06
N GLY A 415 -21.88 46.49 -15.52
CA GLY A 415 -20.83 47.04 -14.67
C GLY A 415 -19.84 47.97 -15.39
N LEU A 416 -19.58 47.74 -16.68
CA LEU A 416 -18.74 48.61 -17.51
C LEU A 416 -19.47 49.86 -18.03
N GLY A 417 -20.75 50.05 -17.72
CA GLY A 417 -21.51 51.22 -18.16
C GLY A 417 -21.62 51.34 -19.68
N LEU A 418 -21.51 50.22 -20.41
CA LEU A 418 -21.61 50.20 -21.88
C LEU A 418 -23.03 50.49 -22.39
N PHE A 419 -24.00 50.65 -21.48
CA PHE A 419 -25.23 51.38 -21.75
C PHE A 419 -25.06 52.82 -21.30
N HIS A 420 -24.70 53.69 -22.26
CA HIS A 420 -24.62 55.12 -22.05
C HIS A 420 -25.95 55.64 -21.48
N PRO A 421 -25.93 56.46 -20.41
CA PRO A 421 -27.12 57.19 -20.01
C PRO A 421 -27.45 58.16 -21.15
N SER A 422 -28.55 57.91 -21.87
CA SER A 422 -29.15 58.94 -22.71
C SER A 422 -29.75 59.99 -21.77
N PHE A 423 -29.04 61.10 -21.59
CA PHE A 423 -29.61 62.28 -20.94
C PHE A 423 -30.71 62.85 -21.83
N TYR A 424 -31.95 62.68 -21.41
CA TYR A 424 -33.09 63.51 -21.81
C TYR A 424 -33.78 64.04 -20.57
#